data_AF-A0A1F7JE68-F1
#
_entry.id   AF-A0A1F7JE68-F1
#
_cell.length_a   1.000
_cell.length_b   1.000
_cell.length_c   1.000
_cell.angle_alpha   90.00
_cell.angle_beta   90.00
_cell.angle_gamma   90.00
#
_symmetry.space_group_name_H-M   'P 1'
#
loop_
_entity.id
_entity.type
_entity.pdbx_description
1 polymer ?
#
loop_
_entity_poly.entity_id
_entity_poly.type
_entity_poly.pdbx_seq_one_letter_code
_entity_poly.pdbx_strand_id
1 'polypeptide(L)'
;MYEKGKDSYLLLKPLERAHHFKRRIEEDGLSASELARSIKKSLSFVSNTLRLLQLPHLVQEGLMSGEISEGHGRALLTSHHHAHIVMVYREILVSNISVRETERMVRKLTKTTVQTTDGQSV
;
A
#
# COMPACT_ATOMS: atom_id res chain seq x y z
N MET A 1 12.96 -32.99 -2.92
CA MET A 1 12.24 -32.35 -4.04
C MET A 1 11.82 -30.95 -3.58
N TYR A 2 12.58 -29.91 -3.91
CA TYR A 2 12.20 -28.53 -3.55
C TYR A 2 11.25 -27.99 -4.62
N GLU A 3 10.01 -27.71 -4.22
CA GLU A 3 8.89 -27.31 -5.08
C GLU A 3 9.17 -25.98 -5.80
N LYS A 4 9.44 -26.07 -7.10
CA LYS A 4 9.67 -24.95 -8.04
C LYS A 4 8.44 -24.01 -8.22
N GLY A 5 7.38 -24.19 -7.43
CA GLY A 5 6.12 -23.44 -7.53
C GLY A 5 5.83 -22.48 -6.38
N LYS A 6 6.53 -22.58 -5.23
CA LYS A 6 6.17 -21.78 -4.04
C LYS A 6 6.52 -20.30 -4.15
N ASP A 7 7.47 -19.89 -4.98
CA ASP A 7 7.93 -18.49 -5.09
C ASP A 7 7.40 -17.73 -6.32
N SER A 8 6.49 -18.33 -7.10
CA SER A 8 5.98 -17.72 -8.35
C SER A 8 5.29 -16.36 -8.12
N TYR A 9 4.83 -16.09 -6.91
CA TYR A 9 4.20 -14.82 -6.54
C TYR A 9 5.18 -13.64 -6.50
N LEU A 10 6.50 -13.86 -6.41
CA LEU A 10 7.50 -12.79 -6.38
C LEU A 10 7.73 -12.15 -7.76
N LEU A 11 7.34 -12.84 -8.83
CA LEU A 11 7.40 -12.34 -10.20
C LEU A 11 6.16 -11.51 -10.60
N LEU A 12 5.12 -11.52 -9.76
CA LEU A 12 3.89 -10.77 -9.99
C LEU A 12 4.10 -9.29 -9.70
N LYS A 13 3.37 -8.44 -10.45
CA LYS A 13 3.29 -7.02 -10.11
C LYS A 13 2.69 -6.83 -8.71
N PRO A 14 2.98 -5.72 -8.01
CA PRO A 14 2.55 -5.54 -6.61
C PRO A 14 1.04 -5.77 -6.38
N LEU A 15 0.19 -5.29 -7.30
CA LEU A 15 -1.26 -5.46 -7.20
C LEU A 15 -1.73 -6.87 -7.57
N GLU A 16 -1.13 -7.50 -8.57
CA GLU A 16 -1.39 -8.91 -8.91
C GLU A 16 -1.07 -9.82 -7.73
N ARG A 17 0.07 -9.58 -7.07
CA ARG A 17 0.47 -10.28 -5.85
C ARG A 17 -0.54 -10.05 -4.72
N ALA A 18 -1.03 -8.83 -4.57
CA ALA A 18 -2.03 -8.50 -3.55
C ALA A 18 -3.37 -9.23 -3.81
N HIS A 19 -3.85 -9.25 -5.05
CA HIS A 19 -5.03 -10.02 -5.43
C HIS A 19 -4.83 -11.52 -5.23
N HIS A 20 -3.68 -12.06 -5.59
CA HIS A 20 -3.34 -13.47 -5.34
C HIS A 20 -3.36 -13.79 -3.84
N PHE A 21 -2.77 -12.95 -2.99
CA PHE A 21 -2.81 -13.14 -1.53
C PHE A 21 -4.23 -13.07 -0.98
N LYS A 22 -5.03 -12.10 -1.42
CA LYS A 22 -6.44 -11.95 -1.01
C LYS A 22 -7.23 -13.20 -1.37
N ARG A 23 -7.12 -13.65 -2.61
CA ARG A 23 -7.78 -14.85 -3.12
C ARG A 23 -7.38 -16.09 -2.31
N ARG A 24 -6.09 -16.28 -2.01
CA ARG A 24 -5.64 -17.40 -1.17
C ARG A 24 -6.21 -17.36 0.24
N ILE A 25 -6.29 -16.19 0.85
CA ILE A 25 -6.91 -16.02 2.18
C ILE A 25 -8.39 -16.42 2.13
N GLU A 26 -9.11 -16.02 1.09
CA GLU A 26 -10.54 -16.29 0.92
C GLU A 26 -10.83 -17.74 0.50
N GLU A 27 -10.08 -18.30 -0.45
CA GLU A 27 -10.28 -19.66 -0.98
C GLU A 27 -9.74 -20.75 -0.05
N ASP A 28 -8.54 -20.56 0.50
CA ASP A 28 -7.90 -21.55 1.39
C ASP A 28 -8.39 -21.39 2.85
N GLY A 29 -9.18 -20.34 3.16
CA GLY A 29 -9.64 -20.04 4.52
C GLY A 29 -8.51 -19.65 5.49
N LEU A 30 -7.38 -19.15 4.97
CA LEU A 30 -6.19 -18.84 5.76
C LEU A 30 -6.26 -17.42 6.32
N SER A 31 -5.78 -17.21 7.55
CA SER A 31 -5.43 -15.87 8.02
C SER A 31 -4.20 -15.33 7.30
N ALA A 32 -4.03 -14.00 7.30
CA ALA A 32 -2.80 -13.37 6.78
C ALA A 32 -1.52 -13.89 7.48
N SER A 33 -1.63 -14.30 8.75
CA SER A 33 -0.51 -14.87 9.51
C SER A 33 -0.13 -16.28 9.06
N GLU A 34 -1.12 -17.08 8.66
CA GLU A 34 -0.92 -18.44 8.16
C GLU A 34 -0.41 -18.41 6.72
N LEU A 35 -0.94 -17.51 5.89
CA LEU A 35 -0.39 -17.25 4.56
C LEU A 35 1.09 -16.85 4.65
N ALA A 36 1.43 -15.90 5.54
CA ALA A 36 2.81 -15.47 5.76
C ALA A 36 3.74 -16.64 6.16
N ARG A 37 3.29 -17.51 7.07
CA ARG A 37 4.01 -18.74 7.45
C ARG A 37 4.17 -19.70 6.27
N SER A 38 3.11 -19.92 5.51
CA SER A 38 3.09 -20.81 4.33
C SER A 38 4.11 -20.39 3.27
N ILE A 39 4.22 -19.08 3.02
CA ILE A 39 5.15 -18.51 2.03
C ILE A 39 6.53 -18.13 2.62
N LYS A 40 6.79 -18.44 3.90
CA LYS A 40 8.03 -18.10 4.62
C LYS A 40 8.39 -16.60 4.55
N LYS A 41 7.39 -15.72 4.65
CA LYS A 41 7.58 -14.27 4.71
C LYS A 41 7.04 -13.71 6.02
N SER A 42 7.38 -12.46 6.32
CA SER A 42 6.84 -11.78 7.49
C SER A 42 5.35 -11.49 7.31
N LEU A 43 4.61 -11.46 8.43
CA LEU A 43 3.22 -10.97 8.43
C LEU A 43 3.15 -9.54 7.86
N SER A 44 4.14 -8.71 8.15
CA SER A 44 4.24 -7.36 7.60
C SER A 44 4.35 -7.33 6.08
N PHE A 45 5.03 -8.29 5.45
CA PHE A 45 5.09 -8.38 3.99
C PHE A 45 3.70 -8.64 3.40
N VAL A 46 3.02 -9.68 3.87
CA VAL A 46 1.66 -10.05 3.41
C VAL A 46 0.67 -8.91 3.67
N SER A 47 0.67 -8.36 4.87
CA SER A 47 -0.21 -7.24 5.25
C SER A 47 0.03 -6.00 4.39
N ASN A 48 1.29 -5.60 4.18
CA ASN A 48 1.60 -4.44 3.36
C ASN A 48 1.19 -4.63 1.90
N THR A 49 1.41 -5.81 1.34
CA THR A 49 0.98 -6.11 -0.02
C THR A 49 -0.54 -6.08 -0.15
N LEU A 50 -1.28 -6.68 0.78
CA LEU A 50 -2.75 -6.64 0.77
C LEU A 50 -3.30 -5.21 0.90
N ARG A 51 -2.66 -4.36 1.71
CA ARG A 51 -3.09 -2.97 1.89
C ARG A 51 -2.99 -2.15 0.60
N LEU A 52 -2.19 -2.55 -0.39
CA LEU A 52 -2.15 -1.86 -1.69
C LEU A 52 -3.52 -1.85 -2.39
N LEU A 53 -4.37 -2.85 -2.13
CA LEU A 53 -5.74 -2.91 -2.66
C LEU A 53 -6.68 -1.86 -2.04
N GLN A 54 -6.26 -1.19 -0.96
CA GLN A 54 -7.02 -0.10 -0.31
C GLN A 54 -6.71 1.26 -0.94
N LEU A 55 -5.74 1.34 -1.84
CA LEU A 55 -5.42 2.59 -2.53
C LEU A 55 -6.57 3.01 -3.46
N PRO A 56 -6.79 4.32 -3.68
CA PRO A 56 -7.72 4.79 -4.71
C PRO A 56 -7.35 4.21 -6.07
N HIS A 57 -8.35 3.95 -6.92
CA HIS A 57 -8.17 3.34 -8.24
C HIS A 57 -7.07 4.02 -9.07
N LEU A 58 -7.07 5.35 -9.11
CA LEU A 58 -6.05 6.15 -9.80
C LEU A 58 -4.60 5.81 -9.37
N VAL A 59 -4.39 5.59 -8.07
CA VAL A 59 -3.05 5.24 -7.55
C VAL A 59 -2.71 3.79 -7.87
N GLN A 60 -3.71 2.91 -7.90
CA GLN A 60 -3.51 1.53 -8.34
C GLN A 60 -3.07 1.47 -9.81
N GLU A 61 -3.69 2.27 -10.68
CA GLU A 61 -3.28 2.39 -12.09
C GLU A 61 -1.81 2.83 -12.19
N GLY A 62 -1.40 3.85 -11.42
CA GLY A 62 0.00 4.29 -11.34
C GLY A 62 0.98 3.22 -10.87
N LEU A 63 0.55 2.31 -10.00
CA LEU A 63 1.35 1.14 -9.59
C LEU A 63 1.41 0.08 -10.70
N MET A 64 0.35 -0.09 -11.49
CA MET A 64 0.30 -1.06 -12.59
C MET A 64 1.13 -0.63 -13.80
N SER A 65 1.09 0.68 -14.11
CA SER A 65 1.86 1.33 -15.17
C SER A 65 3.35 1.46 -14.83
N GLY A 66 3.68 1.46 -13.53
CA GLY A 66 5.05 1.63 -13.05
C GLY A 66 5.46 3.09 -12.87
N GLU A 67 4.52 4.03 -12.99
CA GLU A 67 4.73 5.46 -12.70
C GLU A 67 5.12 5.71 -11.24
N ILE A 68 4.62 4.84 -10.34
CA ILE A 68 5.02 4.85 -8.94
C ILE A 68 5.44 3.46 -8.49
N SER A 69 6.41 3.42 -7.57
CA SER A 69 6.88 2.16 -6.98
C SER A 69 5.99 1.69 -5.82
N GLU A 70 6.11 0.41 -5.44
CA GLU A 70 5.44 -0.16 -4.26
C GLU A 70 5.77 0.64 -2.97
N GLY A 71 6.96 1.23 -2.88
CA GLY A 71 7.34 2.12 -1.78
C GLY A 71 6.47 3.38 -1.71
N HIS A 72 6.19 4.01 -2.85
CA HIS A 72 5.28 5.16 -2.92
C HIS A 72 3.86 4.77 -2.53
N GLY A 73 3.34 3.66 -3.05
CA GLY A 73 2.02 3.14 -2.67
C GLY A 73 1.89 2.90 -1.16
N ARG A 74 2.92 2.31 -0.53
CA ARG A 74 2.97 2.10 0.93
C ARG A 74 3.05 3.42 1.71
N ALA A 75 3.79 4.41 1.22
CA ALA A 75 3.85 5.72 1.85
C ALA A 75 2.48 6.41 1.85
N LEU A 76 1.77 6.37 0.72
CA LEU A 76 0.44 6.94 0.55
C LEU A 76 -0.60 6.32 1.51
N LEU A 77 -0.52 5.01 1.76
CA LEU A 77 -1.38 4.29 2.71
C LEU A 77 -1.25 4.74 4.17
N THR A 78 -0.32 5.64 4.48
CA THR A 78 -0.24 6.30 5.80
C THR A 78 -1.38 7.31 5.99
N SER A 79 -1.97 7.85 4.92
CA SER A 79 -3.20 8.66 5.00
C SER A 79 -4.43 7.77 4.92
N HIS A 80 -5.41 8.03 5.79
CA HIS A 80 -6.73 7.42 5.72
C HIS A 80 -7.74 8.23 4.87
N HIS A 81 -7.34 9.43 4.43
CA HIS A 81 -8.15 10.31 3.59
C HIS A 81 -7.76 10.17 2.12
N HIS A 82 -8.73 9.74 1.29
CA HIS A 82 -8.54 9.54 -0.15
C HIS A 82 -8.10 10.82 -0.87
N ALA A 83 -8.65 11.98 -0.47
CA ALA A 83 -8.28 13.27 -1.05
C ALA A 83 -6.77 13.58 -0.88
N HIS A 84 -6.22 13.34 0.32
CA HIS A 84 -4.78 13.52 0.57
C HIS A 84 -3.93 12.55 -0.24
N ILE A 85 -4.39 11.28 -0.36
CA ILE A 85 -3.68 10.28 -1.17
C ILE A 85 -3.59 10.73 -2.62
N VAL A 86 -4.70 11.16 -3.22
CA VAL A 86 -4.74 11.61 -4.62
C VAL A 86 -3.92 12.87 -4.83
N MET A 87 -3.99 13.83 -3.91
CA MET A 87 -3.19 15.05 -3.98
C MET A 87 -1.69 14.75 -3.95
N VAL A 88 -1.25 13.91 -3.01
CA VAL A 88 0.16 13.52 -2.92
C VAL A 88 0.58 12.71 -4.13
N TYR A 89 -0.27 11.80 -4.62
CA TYR A 89 0.02 11.04 -5.84
C TYR A 89 0.26 11.95 -7.04
N ARG A 90 -0.57 12.98 -7.25
CA ARG A 90 -0.33 13.98 -8.31
C ARG A 90 1.00 14.69 -8.16
N GLU A 91 1.37 15.06 -6.93
CA GLU A 91 2.66 15.69 -6.66
C GLU A 91 3.83 14.76 -6.96
N ILE A 92 3.70 13.45 -6.71
CA ILE A 92 4.71 12.46 -7.11
C ILE A 92 4.90 12.47 -8.62
N LEU A 93 3.82 12.50 -9.40
CA LEU A 93 3.90 12.50 -10.87
C LEU A 93 4.51 13.80 -11.43
N VAL A 94 4.18 14.95 -10.84
CA VAL A 94 4.65 16.26 -11.32
C VAL A 94 6.10 16.52 -10.92
N SER A 95 6.44 16.26 -9.67
CA SER A 95 7.72 16.67 -9.07
C SER A 95 8.71 15.52 -8.88
N ASN A 96 8.33 14.29 -9.27
CA ASN A 96 9.13 13.07 -9.16
C ASN A 96 9.81 12.90 -7.78
N ILE A 97 9.05 13.20 -6.72
CA ILE A 97 9.57 13.20 -5.35
C ILE A 97 9.88 11.78 -4.89
N SER A 98 10.87 11.63 -4.01
CA SER A 98 11.25 10.31 -3.49
C SER A 98 10.19 9.71 -2.57
N VAL A 99 10.27 8.40 -2.32
CA VAL A 99 9.43 7.69 -1.33
C VAL A 99 9.52 8.35 0.05
N ARG A 100 10.72 8.78 0.46
CA ARG A 100 10.94 9.42 1.76
C ARG A 100 10.25 10.79 1.85
N GLU A 101 10.27 11.55 0.76
CA GLU A 101 9.56 12.83 0.67
C GLU A 101 8.06 12.64 0.64
N THR A 102 7.58 11.62 -0.08
CA THR A 102 6.17 11.19 -0.08
C THR A 102 5.70 10.89 1.33
N GLU A 103 6.41 10.05 2.08
CA GLU A 103 6.09 9.74 3.49
C GLU A 103 6.02 11.01 4.34
N ARG A 104 6.99 11.92 4.17
CA ARG A 104 7.02 13.18 4.91
C ARG A 104 5.80 14.05 4.59
N MET A 105 5.42 14.16 3.33
CA MET A 105 4.29 14.97 2.90
C MET A 105 2.96 14.40 3.39
N VAL A 106 2.75 13.09 3.23
CA VAL A 106 1.57 12.40 3.75
C VAL A 106 1.44 12.59 5.27
N ARG A 107 2.54 12.42 6.02
CA ARG A 107 2.56 12.64 7.47
C ARG A 107 2.27 14.08 7.90
N LYS A 108 2.66 15.07 7.10
CA LYS A 108 2.33 16.48 7.38
C LYS A 108 0.83 16.71 7.25
N LEU A 109 0.22 16.22 6.16
CA LEU A 109 -1.21 16.38 5.89
C LEU A 109 -2.09 15.69 6.94
N THR A 110 -1.69 14.50 7.39
CA THR A 110 -2.40 13.80 8.46
C THR A 110 -2.29 14.51 9.81
N LYS A 111 -1.14 15.14 10.11
CA LYS A 111 -0.98 15.93 11.35
C LYS A 111 -1.77 17.24 11.34
N THR A 112 -1.79 17.96 10.21
CA THR A 112 -2.48 19.27 10.10
C THR A 112 -3.99 19.14 10.27
N THR A 113 -4.59 18.02 9.87
CA THR A 113 -6.04 17.80 10.00
C THR A 113 -6.49 17.71 11.47
N VAL A 114 -5.62 17.27 12.38
CA VAL A 114 -5.95 17.06 13.80
C VAL A 114 -5.87 18.36 14.63
N GLN A 115 -5.34 19.46 14.09
CA GLN A 115 -5.07 20.69 14.86
C GLN A 115 -6.09 21.83 14.68
N THR A 116 -7.24 21.60 14.03
CA THR A 116 -8.22 22.68 13.74
C THR A 116 -9.56 22.57 14.47
N THR A 117 -9.74 21.61 15.38
CA THR A 117 -10.99 21.44 16.14
C THR A 117 -10.78 21.52 17.66
N ASP A 118 -10.07 22.53 18.15
CA ASP A 118 -9.89 22.74 19.60
C ASP A 118 -9.86 24.22 20.02
N GLY A 119 -10.68 25.07 19.39
CA GLY A 119 -10.58 26.52 19.66
C GLY A 119 -11.76 27.41 19.29
N GLN A 120 -13.00 26.92 19.28
CA GLN A 120 -14.17 27.80 19.33
C GLN A 120 -15.22 27.24 20.29
N SER A 121 -15.01 27.55 21.56
CA SER A 121 -16.04 27.59 22.60
C SER A 121 -15.51 28.50 23.70
N VAL A 122 -15.78 29.80 23.57
CA VAL A 122 -16.42 30.69 24.56
C VAL A 122 -16.71 32.04 23.90
#